data_AF-A0A1V2NHE0-F1
#
_entry.id   AF-A0A1V2NHE0-F1
#
_cell.length_a   1.000
_cell.length_b   1.000
_cell.length_c   1.000
_cell.angle_alpha   90.00
_cell.angle_beta   90.00
_cell.angle_gamma   90.00
#
_symmetry.space_group_name_H-M   'P 1'
#
loop_
_entity.id
_entity.type
_entity.pdbx_description
1 polymer ?
#
loop_
_entity_poly.entity_id
_entity_poly.type
_entity_poly.pdbx_seq_one_letter_code
_entity_poly.pdbx_strand_id
1 'polypeptide(L)'
;MTDYPNPLVPGFHPDPSAVRVGDTWYLATSTFEYLPGIPIHRSTDFVTWELIGHVATRPGQLGVEDVRTAGGAWAPTLRRHRDGVFHLVVTDAMGRGMLHFTATDPAGPWSDGDLITDSEGRASLNGIDPDIAWDADGVAVITYSGLILGGEGAGRHLGILQARVDLDTHRALEEPRSLWSGTGGQFPEAPHLYEIDGRWYLLIAEGGTERGHGVSIARADRPEGPFETGPANPIVSARSTIRPVQNTGHGDLVIGPDGEWLCVLLGVRPRSMTRAFSALGRETFVTRVQWHADGWPTMEPVTLNPRSGTRVDVTFSPEVPLDGEWITPRRLPTELADLTTRPGWLVLRADGSSLDDPRPVFVGRRQEHLTQSTSLDLDCTAGVGGLAVRYDESFHVEVEAGAGRIVARANVAGLVQEWAASVDTDRVTLHIESRRPDIEGGFARTSDVFHLAATVDGRRIDLAEVDGRFLSSETAESFTGRVVGVYAREGRVDAANWTSEGDDA
;
A
#
# COMPACT_ATOMS: atom_id res chain seq x y z
N MET A 1 9.48 21.49 -18.54
CA MET A 1 8.67 20.97 -17.43
C MET A 1 8.40 19.52 -17.74
N THR A 2 8.93 18.63 -16.90
CA THR A 2 8.72 17.18 -17.00
C THR A 2 7.24 16.86 -16.80
N ASP A 3 6.67 16.03 -17.68
CA ASP A 3 5.31 15.52 -17.49
C ASP A 3 5.40 14.24 -16.66
N TYR A 4 4.80 14.24 -15.47
CA TYR A 4 4.89 13.11 -14.54
C TYR A 4 3.74 12.13 -14.79
N PRO A 5 3.99 10.81 -14.84
CA PRO A 5 2.92 9.84 -14.85
C PRO A 5 2.17 9.89 -13.53
N ASN A 6 0.86 9.74 -13.59
CA ASN A 6 -0.03 9.68 -12.45
C ASN A 6 -1.03 8.54 -12.67
N PRO A 7 -0.98 7.48 -11.84
CA PRO A 7 -0.14 7.31 -10.64
C PRO A 7 1.37 7.19 -10.94
N LEU A 8 2.21 7.66 -10.01
CA LEU A 8 3.67 7.42 -10.03
C LEU A 8 3.96 5.95 -9.75
N VAL A 9 3.30 5.38 -8.73
CA VAL A 9 3.35 3.97 -8.37
C VAL A 9 1.91 3.45 -8.31
N PRO A 10 1.47 2.65 -9.30
CA PRO A 10 0.10 2.14 -9.41
C PRO A 10 -0.19 1.00 -8.42
N GLY A 11 -1.46 0.63 -8.27
CA GLY A 11 -1.87 -0.42 -7.34
C GLY A 11 -1.77 0.01 -5.87
N PHE A 12 -1.98 -0.91 -4.93
CA PHE A 12 -1.97 -0.55 -3.51
C PHE A 12 -0.56 -0.15 -3.04
N HIS A 13 -0.29 1.15 -3.09
CA HIS A 13 0.95 1.81 -2.71
C HIS A 13 0.57 3.12 -2.02
N PRO A 14 -0.01 3.06 -0.81
CA PRO A 14 -0.56 4.22 -0.12
C PRO A 14 0.48 4.93 0.73
N ASP A 15 0.08 6.07 1.28
CA ASP A 15 0.80 6.79 2.33
C ASP A 15 2.29 7.03 1.95
N PRO A 16 2.57 7.64 0.77
CA PRO A 16 3.93 7.74 0.26
C PRO A 16 4.77 8.73 1.06
N SER A 17 5.97 8.31 1.45
CA SER A 17 7.00 9.22 1.95
C SER A 17 8.24 9.14 1.07
N ALA A 18 8.77 10.31 0.67
CA ALA A 18 9.88 10.42 -0.26
C ALA A 18 11.04 11.27 0.27
N VAL A 19 12.26 10.85 -0.07
CA VAL A 19 13.48 11.61 0.22
C VAL A 19 14.38 11.68 -1.01
N ARG A 20 14.95 12.86 -1.26
CA ARG A 20 15.97 13.08 -2.29
C ARG A 20 17.38 12.93 -1.70
N VAL A 21 18.24 12.21 -2.40
CA VAL A 21 19.66 12.01 -2.05
C VAL A 21 20.50 12.22 -3.31
N GLY A 22 21.17 13.38 -3.41
CA GLY A 22 21.83 13.76 -4.66
C GLY A 22 20.79 13.87 -5.78
N ASP A 23 20.97 13.09 -6.85
CA ASP A 23 20.05 13.03 -8.01
C ASP A 23 19.21 11.74 -8.01
N THR A 24 18.96 11.17 -6.83
CA THR A 24 18.16 9.96 -6.67
C THR A 24 17.07 10.21 -5.63
N TRP A 25 15.89 9.66 -5.87
CA TRP A 25 14.75 9.71 -4.98
C TRP A 25 14.41 8.31 -4.50
N TYR A 26 14.04 8.22 -3.24
CA TYR A 26 13.57 7.00 -2.60
C TYR A 26 12.17 7.23 -2.06
N LEU A 27 11.30 6.23 -2.18
CA LEU A 27 9.90 6.33 -1.78
C LEU A 27 9.48 5.07 -1.02
N ALA A 28 8.89 5.26 0.16
CA ALA A 28 8.31 4.19 0.98
C ALA A 28 6.78 4.30 0.99
N THR A 29 6.08 3.17 1.06
CA THR A 29 4.61 3.11 1.19
C THR A 29 4.18 2.11 2.26
N SER A 30 2.97 2.28 2.80
CA SER A 30 2.40 1.35 3.77
C SER A 30 2.10 -0.03 3.16
N THR A 31 2.09 -1.08 3.99
CA THR A 31 1.82 -2.47 3.56
C THR A 31 0.80 -3.21 4.39
N PHE A 32 0.39 -2.65 5.53
CA PHE A 32 -0.53 -3.29 6.46
C PHE A 32 -0.02 -4.68 6.85
N GLU A 33 -0.86 -5.70 6.71
CA GLU A 33 -0.53 -7.08 7.06
C GLU A 33 0.39 -7.80 6.06
N TYR A 34 0.72 -7.21 4.90
CA TYR A 34 1.48 -7.89 3.86
C TYR A 34 2.99 -7.89 4.15
N LEU A 35 3.64 -9.02 3.88
CA LEU A 35 5.08 -9.22 3.93
C LEU A 35 5.63 -9.71 2.57
N PRO A 36 6.89 -9.38 2.20
CA PRO A 36 7.75 -8.41 2.89
C PRO A 36 7.10 -7.01 2.93
N GLY A 37 7.36 -6.29 4.02
CA GLY A 37 6.65 -5.07 4.40
C GLY A 37 7.46 -3.81 4.12
N ILE A 38 6.74 -2.72 3.84
CA ILE A 38 7.26 -1.38 3.56
C ILE A 38 8.24 -1.41 2.37
N PRO A 39 7.74 -1.46 1.12
CA PRO A 39 8.59 -1.44 -0.07
C PRO A 39 9.33 -0.11 -0.18
N ILE A 40 10.57 -0.17 -0.65
CA ILE A 40 11.38 0.99 -0.99
C ILE A 40 11.56 1.04 -2.50
N HIS A 41 11.01 2.07 -3.14
CA HIS A 41 11.20 2.36 -4.55
C HIS A 41 12.33 3.38 -4.74
N ARG A 42 13.06 3.27 -5.84
CA ARG A 42 14.12 4.19 -6.26
C ARG A 42 13.79 4.79 -7.62
N SER A 43 14.08 6.06 -7.80
CA SER A 43 14.04 6.73 -9.10
C SER A 43 15.22 7.67 -9.30
N THR A 44 15.69 7.82 -10.54
CA THR A 44 16.72 8.80 -10.94
C THR A 44 16.19 9.87 -11.90
N ASP A 45 14.93 9.75 -12.33
CA ASP A 45 14.24 10.68 -13.24
C ASP A 45 12.89 11.17 -12.66
N PHE A 46 12.50 10.68 -11.48
CA PHE A 46 11.23 10.90 -10.80
C PHE A 46 9.99 10.39 -11.57
N VAL A 47 10.20 9.60 -12.62
CA VAL A 47 9.16 9.09 -13.54
C VAL A 47 9.11 7.57 -13.48
N THR A 48 10.27 6.93 -13.53
CA THR A 48 10.43 5.49 -13.45
C THR A 48 10.84 5.13 -12.02
N TRP A 49 10.03 4.31 -11.36
CA TRP A 49 10.26 3.86 -10.00
C TRP A 49 10.49 2.36 -9.99
N GLU A 50 11.65 1.96 -9.48
CA GLU A 50 12.10 0.57 -9.35
C GLU A 50 12.00 0.15 -7.90
N LEU A 51 11.32 -0.96 -7.59
CA LEU A 51 11.38 -1.57 -6.27
C LEU A 51 12.78 -2.12 -6.01
N ILE A 52 13.48 -1.56 -5.02
CA ILE A 52 14.87 -1.97 -4.69
C ILE A 52 14.97 -2.85 -3.44
N GLY A 53 13.90 -2.96 -2.66
CA GLY A 53 13.88 -3.76 -1.44
C GLY A 53 12.69 -3.45 -0.55
N HIS A 54 12.73 -3.99 0.66
CA HIS A 54 11.72 -3.83 1.70
C HIS A 54 12.39 -3.63 3.05
N VAL A 55 11.74 -2.89 3.96
CA VAL A 55 12.26 -2.71 5.32
C VAL A 55 12.05 -3.96 6.16
N ALA A 56 10.84 -4.53 6.12
CA ALA A 56 10.47 -5.71 6.90
C ALA A 56 10.55 -6.99 6.04
N THR A 57 11.70 -7.67 6.12
CA THR A 57 12.03 -8.88 5.35
C THR A 57 12.28 -10.10 6.25
N ARG A 58 12.22 -9.94 7.57
CA ARG A 58 12.50 -10.98 8.56
C ARG A 58 11.37 -11.08 9.59
N PRO A 59 11.08 -12.29 10.11
CA PRO A 59 10.11 -12.45 11.19
C PRO A 59 10.44 -11.56 12.39
N GLY A 60 9.41 -10.98 13.01
CA GLY A 60 9.54 -10.12 14.20
C GLY A 60 9.90 -8.66 13.93
N GLN A 61 10.31 -8.28 12.71
CA GLN A 61 10.49 -6.85 12.37
C GLN A 61 9.15 -6.09 12.45
N LEU A 62 8.05 -6.74 12.08
CA LEU A 62 6.68 -6.31 12.35
C LEU A 62 5.96 -7.42 13.12
N GLY A 63 5.00 -7.07 13.96
CA GLY A 63 4.16 -8.00 14.71
C GLY A 63 2.82 -8.26 14.02
N VAL A 64 2.87 -8.65 12.74
CA VAL A 64 1.69 -8.79 11.87
C VAL A 64 0.99 -10.14 11.96
N GLU A 65 1.56 -11.12 12.66
CA GLU A 65 1.11 -12.51 12.63
C GLU A 65 -0.36 -12.67 13.05
N ASP A 66 -0.80 -11.87 14.03
CA ASP A 66 -2.13 -11.95 14.64
C ASP A 66 -2.96 -10.66 14.48
N VAL A 67 -2.49 -9.70 13.67
CA VAL A 67 -3.24 -8.46 13.45
C VAL A 67 -4.47 -8.71 12.57
N ARG A 68 -5.55 -8.00 12.88
CA ARG A 68 -6.74 -7.96 12.01
C ARG A 68 -6.37 -7.36 10.66
N THR A 69 -7.18 -7.64 9.64
CA THR A 69 -7.03 -7.04 8.31
C THR A 69 -7.04 -5.51 8.43
N ALA A 70 -6.18 -4.86 7.65
CA ALA A 70 -5.84 -3.44 7.75
C ALA A 70 -5.02 -3.04 9.00
N GLY A 71 -4.55 -3.99 9.81
CA GLY A 71 -3.50 -3.79 10.82
C GLY A 71 -2.09 -3.90 10.23
N GLY A 72 -1.06 -3.87 11.05
CA GLY A 72 0.34 -3.97 10.60
C GLY A 72 0.96 -2.62 10.23
N ALA A 73 1.87 -2.60 9.25
CA ALA A 73 2.61 -1.38 8.91
C ALA A 73 1.73 -0.33 8.20
N TRP A 74 1.30 0.68 8.95
CA TRP A 74 0.60 1.87 8.44
C TRP A 74 1.59 2.85 7.79
N ALA A 75 1.27 4.15 7.71
CA ALA A 75 2.07 5.14 7.02
C ALA A 75 3.53 5.19 7.51
N PRO A 76 4.52 4.92 6.64
CA PRO A 76 5.92 5.10 6.94
C PRO A 76 6.37 6.53 6.60
N THR A 77 7.26 7.09 7.41
CA THR A 77 8.04 8.27 7.01
C THR A 77 9.49 7.86 6.77
N LEU A 78 10.02 8.16 5.58
CA LEU A 78 11.40 7.94 5.19
C LEU A 78 12.17 9.27 5.16
N ARG A 79 13.28 9.33 5.91
CA ARG A 79 14.20 10.47 5.92
C ARG A 79 15.64 9.99 5.80
N ARG A 80 16.51 10.88 5.34
CA ARG A 80 17.96 10.66 5.37
C ARG A 80 18.62 11.74 6.20
N HIS A 81 19.29 11.34 7.26
CA HIS A 81 19.98 12.25 8.15
C HIS A 81 21.34 12.68 7.55
N ARG A 82 21.91 13.76 8.10
CA ARG A 82 23.17 14.38 7.60
C ARG A 82 24.40 13.48 7.72
N ASP A 83 24.35 12.46 8.56
CA ASP A 83 25.39 11.42 8.67
C ASP A 83 25.32 10.38 7.53
N GLY A 84 24.28 10.44 6.70
CA GLY A 84 24.07 9.57 5.56
C GLY A 84 23.22 8.33 5.85
N VAL A 85 22.73 8.16 7.08
CA VAL A 85 21.85 7.06 7.49
C VAL A 85 20.41 7.36 7.06
N PHE A 86 19.74 6.34 6.54
CA PHE A 86 18.30 6.37 6.31
C PHE A 86 17.57 5.99 7.60
N HIS A 87 16.59 6.80 7.96
CA HIS A 87 15.70 6.58 9.09
C HIS A 87 14.30 6.36 8.55
N LEU A 88 13.63 5.32 9.04
CA LEU A 88 12.23 5.08 8.78
C LEU A 88 11.47 4.94 10.08
N VAL A 89 10.42 5.75 10.26
CA VAL A 89 9.49 5.60 11.39
C VAL A 89 8.12 5.18 10.86
N VAL A 90 7.44 4.31 11.59
CA VAL A 90 6.15 3.75 11.18
C VAL A 90 5.36 3.30 12.40
N THR A 91 4.04 3.28 12.32
CA THR A 91 3.21 2.57 13.30
C THR A 91 2.87 1.18 12.80
N ASP A 92 3.34 0.15 13.50
CA ASP A 92 2.89 -1.23 13.38
C ASP A 92 1.58 -1.39 14.16
N ALA A 93 0.48 -1.00 13.52
CA ALA A 93 -0.84 -0.85 14.11
C ALA A 93 -1.42 -2.19 14.56
N MET A 94 -1.89 -2.23 15.82
CA MET A 94 -2.36 -3.46 16.48
C MET A 94 -1.28 -4.56 16.60
N GLY A 95 -0.05 -4.29 16.15
CA GLY A 95 1.13 -5.11 16.31
C GLY A 95 2.04 -4.53 17.41
N ARG A 96 3.30 -4.25 17.07
CA ARG A 96 4.33 -3.81 18.03
C ARG A 96 4.13 -2.38 18.55
N GLY A 97 3.58 -1.47 17.75
CA GLY A 97 3.47 -0.04 18.06
C GLY A 97 4.32 0.85 17.15
N MET A 98 4.77 2.00 17.64
CA MET A 98 5.58 2.96 16.88
C MET A 98 7.04 2.49 16.82
N LEU A 99 7.53 2.22 15.62
CA LEU A 99 8.85 1.63 15.37
C LEU A 99 9.77 2.62 14.64
N HIS A 100 11.08 2.47 14.89
CA HIS A 100 12.16 3.15 14.20
C HIS A 100 13.14 2.14 13.59
N PHE A 101 13.33 2.25 12.29
CA PHE A 101 14.27 1.46 11.50
C PHE A 101 15.41 2.32 10.96
N THR A 102 16.58 1.74 10.80
CA THR A 102 17.73 2.40 10.19
C THR A 102 18.40 1.51 9.13
N ALA A 103 18.98 2.16 8.12
CA ALA A 103 19.83 1.51 7.12
C ALA A 103 20.86 2.49 6.54
N THR A 104 22.01 1.99 6.09
CA THR A 104 22.99 2.80 5.34
C THR A 104 22.80 2.68 3.82
N ASP A 105 22.16 1.60 3.38
CA ASP A 105 21.70 1.36 2.02
C ASP A 105 20.17 1.24 2.05
N PRO A 106 19.41 2.03 1.28
CA PRO A 106 17.95 1.96 1.28
C PRO A 106 17.40 0.64 0.71
N ALA A 107 18.21 -0.13 -0.03
CA ALA A 107 17.89 -1.52 -0.43
C ALA A 107 17.99 -2.51 0.74
N GLY A 108 18.59 -2.09 1.86
CA GLY A 108 18.80 -2.87 3.06
C GLY A 108 20.19 -3.53 3.15
N PRO A 109 20.41 -4.36 4.18
CA PRO A 109 19.44 -4.73 5.21
C PRO A 109 19.12 -3.56 6.15
N TRP A 110 17.84 -3.44 6.51
CA TRP A 110 17.36 -2.54 7.55
C TRP A 110 17.50 -3.19 8.93
N SER A 111 17.58 -2.37 9.99
CA SER A 111 17.56 -2.83 11.39
C SER A 111 16.28 -3.60 11.74
N ASP A 112 16.19 -4.18 12.94
CA ASP A 112 15.03 -5.00 13.33
C ASP A 112 13.81 -4.17 13.79
N GLY A 113 13.91 -2.85 13.78
CA GLY A 113 12.87 -1.93 14.22
C GLY A 113 12.84 -1.82 15.74
N ASP A 114 13.20 -0.67 16.28
CA ASP A 114 13.19 -0.40 17.71
C ASP A 114 11.91 0.32 18.12
N LEU A 115 11.32 -0.06 19.25
CA LEU A 115 10.08 0.54 19.75
C LEU A 115 10.36 1.92 20.34
N ILE A 116 9.69 2.95 19.83
CA ILE A 116 9.72 4.30 20.41
C ILE A 116 8.76 4.35 21.60
N THR A 117 9.30 4.53 22.80
CA THR A 117 8.57 4.45 24.06
C THR A 117 8.30 5.82 24.70
N ASP A 118 7.35 5.86 25.63
CA ASP A 118 7.08 7.01 26.49
C ASP A 118 8.29 7.39 27.38
N SER A 119 8.17 8.50 28.09
CA SER A 119 9.25 9.06 28.91
C SER A 119 9.69 8.14 30.07
N GLU A 120 8.81 7.21 30.46
CA GLU A 120 9.07 6.21 31.49
C GLU A 120 9.60 4.88 30.92
N GLY A 121 9.65 4.73 29.59
CA GLY A 121 10.05 3.50 28.89
C GLY A 121 9.09 2.33 29.11
N ARG A 122 7.81 2.60 29.40
CA ARG A 122 6.81 1.58 29.79
C ARG A 122 5.97 1.08 28.62
N ALA A 123 5.68 1.96 27.67
CA ALA A 123 4.80 1.67 26.54
C ALA A 123 5.24 2.43 25.30
N SER A 124 4.84 1.92 24.12
CA SER A 124 4.97 2.67 22.86
C SER A 124 4.33 4.05 22.99
N LEU A 125 4.89 5.06 22.33
CA LEU A 125 4.14 6.27 22.02
C LEU A 125 2.84 5.87 21.31
N ASN A 126 1.73 6.43 21.78
CA ASN A 126 0.39 6.05 21.31
C ASN A 126 -0.07 7.04 20.25
N GLY A 127 -0.13 6.56 19.00
CA GLY A 127 -0.52 7.34 17.84
C GLY A 127 -0.14 6.65 16.54
N ILE A 128 -0.45 7.31 15.43
CA ILE A 128 -0.18 6.84 14.06
C ILE A 128 0.64 7.88 13.30
N ASP A 129 1.09 7.51 12.10
CA ASP A 129 1.75 8.39 11.14
C ASP A 129 2.91 9.19 11.75
N PRO A 130 3.91 8.54 12.34
CA PRO A 130 5.07 9.25 12.85
C PRO A 130 5.88 9.85 11.70
N ASP A 131 6.32 11.07 11.87
CA ASP A 131 7.39 11.73 11.12
C ASP A 131 8.57 11.98 12.04
N ILE A 132 9.77 12.04 11.44
CA ILE A 132 11.01 12.28 12.14
C ILE A 132 11.73 13.48 11.54
N ALA A 133 12.04 14.45 12.39
CA ALA A 133 12.90 15.58 12.08
C ALA A 133 13.98 15.71 13.16
N TRP A 134 14.91 16.65 12.98
CA TRP A 134 15.93 16.96 13.98
C TRP A 134 15.92 18.44 14.28
N ASP A 135 16.02 18.80 15.55
CA ASP A 135 16.20 20.19 15.96
C ASP A 135 17.65 20.66 15.78
N ALA A 136 17.90 21.92 16.12
CA ALA A 136 19.20 22.55 15.96
C ALA A 136 20.32 21.87 16.78
N ASP A 137 19.97 21.20 17.88
CA ASP A 137 20.90 20.46 18.73
C ASP A 137 21.13 19.02 18.22
N GLY A 138 20.40 18.62 17.17
CA GLY A 138 20.45 17.29 16.58
C GLY A 138 19.62 16.25 17.33
N VAL A 139 18.70 16.67 18.20
CA VAL A 139 17.77 15.78 18.89
C VAL A 139 16.62 15.44 17.95
N ALA A 140 16.23 14.16 17.90
CA ALA A 140 15.11 13.74 17.08
C ALA A 140 13.79 14.28 17.65
N VAL A 141 12.96 14.81 16.75
CA VAL A 141 11.63 15.33 17.03
C VAL A 141 10.65 14.42 16.30
N ILE A 142 9.89 13.62 17.05
CA ILE A 142 8.86 12.75 16.51
C ILE A 142 7.53 13.49 16.57
N THR A 143 6.95 13.74 15.40
CA THR A 143 5.63 14.38 15.24
C THR A 143 4.66 13.34 14.69
N TYR A 144 3.49 13.17 15.29
CA TYR A 144 2.60 12.05 14.96
C TYR A 144 1.13 12.39 15.20
N SER A 145 0.23 11.63 14.60
CA SER A 145 -1.21 11.75 14.80
C SER A 145 -1.62 11.10 16.12
N GLY A 146 -2.26 11.87 16.99
CA GLY A 146 -2.74 11.41 18.29
C GLY A 146 -4.02 10.55 18.24
N LEU A 147 -4.17 9.69 17.22
CA LEU A 147 -5.26 8.72 17.14
C LEU A 147 -4.97 7.51 18.05
N ILE A 148 -5.87 7.24 18.99
CA ILE A 148 -5.74 6.11 19.91
C ILE A 148 -6.33 4.85 19.27
N LEU A 149 -5.51 3.83 19.04
CA LEU A 149 -5.93 2.58 18.38
C LEU A 149 -6.51 1.52 19.33
N GLY A 150 -6.27 1.62 20.65
CA GLY A 150 -6.65 0.59 21.61
C GLY A 150 -6.96 1.08 23.02
N GLY A 151 -7.47 0.17 23.87
CA GLY A 151 -7.84 0.45 25.26
C GLY A 151 -9.12 1.29 25.40
N GLU A 152 -9.36 1.82 26.60
CA GLU A 152 -10.59 2.59 26.93
C GLU A 152 -10.76 3.88 26.10
N GLY A 153 -9.67 4.37 25.48
CA GLY A 153 -9.67 5.58 24.65
C GLY A 153 -9.73 5.34 23.15
N ALA A 154 -9.89 4.10 22.69
CA ALA A 154 -9.86 3.76 21.27
C ALA A 154 -10.82 4.63 20.43
N GLY A 155 -10.33 5.14 19.31
CA GLY A 155 -11.06 6.04 18.40
C GLY A 155 -11.05 7.52 18.80
N ARG A 156 -10.55 7.88 20.00
CA ARG A 156 -10.34 9.29 20.35
C ARG A 156 -9.12 9.84 19.62
N HIS A 157 -9.25 11.05 19.10
CA HIS A 157 -8.18 11.76 18.40
C HIS A 157 -7.75 13.01 19.17
N LEU A 158 -6.44 13.16 19.40
CA LEU A 158 -5.85 14.24 20.20
C LEU A 158 -5.17 15.34 19.37
N GLY A 159 -5.55 15.47 18.08
CA GLY A 159 -4.83 16.30 17.11
C GLY A 159 -3.43 15.76 16.78
N ILE A 160 -2.55 16.65 16.31
CA ILE A 160 -1.13 16.36 16.10
C ILE A 160 -0.37 16.52 17.42
N LEU A 161 0.41 15.49 17.76
CA LEU A 161 1.26 15.43 18.93
C LEU A 161 2.73 15.44 18.52
N GLN A 162 3.61 15.84 19.45
CA GLN A 162 5.05 15.83 19.24
C GLN A 162 5.80 15.52 20.53
N ALA A 163 6.92 14.80 20.43
CA ALA A 163 7.87 14.65 21.51
C ALA A 163 9.29 14.62 20.96
N ARG A 164 10.25 15.15 21.73
CA ARG A 164 11.66 14.82 21.51
C ARG A 164 11.95 13.39 21.93
N VAL A 165 12.76 12.69 21.15
CA VAL A 165 13.13 11.29 21.38
C VAL A 165 14.64 11.14 21.33
N ASP A 166 15.19 10.44 22.31
CA ASP A 166 16.56 9.94 22.24
C ASP A 166 16.57 8.64 21.43
N LEU A 167 17.23 8.64 20.27
CA LEU A 167 17.31 7.50 19.37
C LEU A 167 18.34 6.43 19.80
N ASP A 168 19.18 6.71 20.80
CA ASP A 168 20.08 5.68 21.36
C ASP A 168 19.32 4.77 22.33
N THR A 169 18.29 5.31 22.99
CA THR A 169 17.45 4.56 23.95
C THR A 169 16.02 4.34 23.48
N HIS A 170 15.63 4.95 22.37
CA HIS A 170 14.28 5.02 21.79
C HIS A 170 13.21 5.42 22.81
N ARG A 171 13.55 6.41 23.64
CA ARG A 171 12.67 6.95 24.69
C ARG A 171 12.35 8.40 24.42
N ALA A 172 11.09 8.75 24.60
CA ALA A 172 10.69 10.14 24.68
C ALA A 172 11.42 10.84 25.83
N LEU A 173 11.90 12.05 25.59
CA LEU A 173 12.58 12.87 26.60
C LEU A 173 11.61 13.70 27.43
N GLU A 174 10.33 13.68 27.05
CA GLU A 174 9.28 14.51 27.59
C GLU A 174 7.90 13.88 27.30
N GLU A 175 6.88 14.38 27.98
CA GLU A 175 5.50 14.06 27.64
C GLU A 175 5.11 14.69 26.29
N PRO A 176 4.33 13.99 25.45
CA PRO A 176 3.92 14.53 24.17
C PRO A 176 3.11 15.83 24.30
N ARG A 177 3.51 16.85 23.54
CA ARG A 177 2.82 18.14 23.44
C ARG A 177 1.83 18.12 22.28
N SER A 178 0.70 18.80 22.44
CA SER A 178 -0.23 19.04 21.33
C SER A 178 0.24 20.24 20.50
N LEU A 179 0.32 20.08 19.18
CA LEU A 179 0.78 21.11 18.26
C LEU A 179 -0.37 21.83 17.56
N TRP A 180 -1.24 21.05 16.93
CA TRP A 180 -2.26 21.56 16.02
C TRP A 180 -3.42 20.59 15.91
N SER A 181 -4.65 21.11 15.89
CA SER A 181 -5.88 20.33 15.75
C SER A 181 -6.31 20.11 14.29
N GLY A 182 -5.52 20.57 13.31
CA GLY A 182 -5.95 20.72 11.92
C GLY A 182 -6.88 21.93 11.72
N THR A 183 -7.52 22.00 10.56
CA THR A 183 -8.44 23.10 10.21
C THR A 183 -9.89 22.83 10.63
N GLY A 184 -10.14 21.67 11.23
CA GLY A 184 -11.47 21.17 11.61
C GLY A 184 -11.95 19.99 10.77
N GLY A 185 -11.10 19.43 9.89
CA GLY A 185 -11.35 18.15 9.25
C GLY A 185 -11.33 16.99 10.26
N GLN A 186 -11.96 15.86 9.90
CA GLN A 186 -11.81 14.62 10.66
C GLN A 186 -10.37 14.09 10.52
N PHE A 187 -9.88 13.37 11.52
CA PHE A 187 -8.57 12.69 11.46
C PHE A 187 -7.41 13.59 10.98
N PRO A 188 -7.05 14.67 11.70
CA PRO A 188 -5.80 15.38 11.43
C PRO A 188 -4.60 14.44 11.64
N GLU A 189 -4.01 13.98 10.54
CA GLU A 189 -3.02 12.89 10.50
C GLU A 189 -1.88 13.19 9.50
N ALA A 190 -1.04 12.21 9.17
CA ALA A 190 0.10 12.38 8.26
C ALA A 190 0.96 13.65 8.51
N PRO A 191 1.35 13.96 9.76
CA PRO A 191 2.15 15.14 10.01
C PRO A 191 3.53 15.00 9.39
N HIS A 192 3.99 15.99 8.65
CA HIS A 192 5.39 16.10 8.25
C HIS A 192 5.94 17.48 8.60
N LEU A 193 7.11 17.50 9.24
CA LEU A 193 7.74 18.72 9.74
C LEU A 193 8.93 19.11 8.85
N TYR A 194 8.92 20.34 8.33
CA TYR A 194 9.98 20.86 7.47
C TYR A 194 10.52 22.18 7.98
N GLU A 195 11.84 22.37 7.92
CA GLU A 195 12.44 23.70 8.02
C GLU A 195 12.70 24.23 6.60
N ILE A 196 12.01 25.31 6.22
CA ILE A 196 12.12 25.95 4.90
C ILE A 196 12.32 27.45 5.12
N ASP A 197 13.42 28.00 4.61
CA ASP A 197 13.78 29.42 4.72
C ASP A 197 13.68 29.98 6.16
N GLY A 198 14.12 29.18 7.15
CA GLY A 198 14.14 29.56 8.57
C GLY A 198 12.78 29.56 9.25
N ARG A 199 11.76 28.96 8.62
CA ARG A 199 10.42 28.73 9.18
C ARG A 199 10.15 27.23 9.27
N TRP A 200 9.38 26.84 10.28
CA TRP A 200 8.93 25.46 10.44
C TRP A 200 7.54 25.30 9.85
N TYR A 201 7.36 24.37 8.92
CA TYR A 201 6.08 24.04 8.31
C TYR A 201 5.62 22.67 8.80
N LEU A 202 4.37 22.60 9.24
CA LEU A 202 3.67 21.36 9.59
C LEU A 202 2.63 21.09 8.53
N LEU A 203 2.93 20.13 7.66
CA LEU A 203 1.98 19.57 6.70
C LEU A 203 1.19 18.46 7.40
N ILE A 204 -0.11 18.34 7.14
CA ILE A 204 -0.95 17.24 7.63
C ILE A 204 -1.90 16.79 6.52
N ALA A 205 -2.44 15.59 6.67
CA ALA A 205 -3.71 15.19 6.06
C ALA A 205 -4.88 15.45 7.01
N GLU A 206 -6.06 15.69 6.45
CA GLU A 206 -7.32 15.68 7.21
C GLU A 206 -8.50 15.39 6.28
N GLY A 207 -9.65 15.06 6.88
CA GLY A 207 -10.88 14.65 6.21
C GLY A 207 -11.12 13.15 6.14
N GLY A 208 -10.21 12.33 6.72
CA GLY A 208 -10.13 10.88 6.51
C GLY A 208 -9.62 10.51 5.11
N THR A 209 -9.06 9.32 4.94
CA THR A 209 -8.48 8.82 3.67
C THR A 209 -9.53 8.49 2.58
N GLU A 210 -10.74 9.05 2.71
CA GLU A 210 -11.92 8.87 1.88
C GLU A 210 -12.23 10.14 1.06
N ARG A 211 -13.51 10.35 0.70
CA ARG A 211 -13.94 11.44 -0.19
C ARG A 211 -13.72 12.84 0.40
N GLY A 212 -13.45 12.94 1.70
CA GLY A 212 -13.15 14.19 2.39
C GLY A 212 -11.67 14.59 2.38
N HIS A 213 -10.78 13.67 1.97
CA HIS A 213 -9.34 13.78 2.14
C HIS A 213 -8.76 15.05 1.51
N GLY A 214 -7.79 15.64 2.19
CA GLY A 214 -7.02 16.77 1.69
C GLY A 214 -5.75 16.97 2.51
N VAL A 215 -4.86 17.80 1.97
CA VAL A 215 -3.63 18.21 2.64
C VAL A 215 -3.79 19.63 3.13
N SER A 216 -3.40 19.88 4.37
CA SER A 216 -3.41 21.19 5.01
C SER A 216 -2.04 21.50 5.59
N ILE A 217 -1.72 22.79 5.70
CA ILE A 217 -0.41 23.25 6.17
C ILE A 217 -0.55 24.36 7.22
N ALA A 218 0.36 24.36 8.17
CA ALA A 218 0.56 25.43 9.12
C ALA A 218 2.06 25.76 9.23
N ARG A 219 2.42 26.92 9.79
CA ARG A 219 3.83 27.29 10.00
C ARG A 219 4.10 27.93 11.35
N ALA A 220 5.34 27.89 11.80
CA ALA A 220 5.80 28.48 13.05
C ALA A 220 7.25 28.98 12.94
N ASP A 221 7.70 29.74 13.94
CA ASP A 221 9.10 30.14 14.09
C ASP A 221 9.98 29.03 14.72
N ARG A 222 9.34 28.01 15.30
CA ARG A 222 9.97 26.92 16.05
C ARG A 222 9.27 25.60 15.75
N PRO A 223 9.95 24.45 15.86
CA PRO A 223 9.34 23.15 15.59
C PRO A 223 8.19 22.81 16.55
N GLU A 224 8.15 23.43 17.74
CA GLU A 224 7.09 23.22 18.74
C GLU A 224 5.91 24.21 18.61
N GLY A 225 5.92 25.08 17.61
CA GLY A 225 4.87 26.08 17.41
C GLY A 225 5.06 27.36 18.23
N PRO A 226 3.96 28.12 18.47
CA PRO A 226 2.60 27.84 18.01
C PRO A 226 2.49 27.93 16.47
N PHE A 227 1.70 27.04 15.88
CA PHE A 227 1.50 26.97 14.44
C PHE A 227 0.38 27.91 13.97
N GLU A 228 0.71 28.84 13.08
CA GLU A 228 -0.22 29.67 12.30
C GLU A 228 -0.80 28.82 11.16
N THR A 229 -2.13 28.73 11.05
CA THR A 229 -2.79 27.98 9.97
C THR A 229 -2.67 28.69 8.62
N GLY A 230 -2.30 27.95 7.58
CA GLY A 230 -2.20 28.48 6.22
C GLY A 230 -3.54 29.01 5.69
N PRO A 231 -3.55 30.15 4.97
CA PRO A 231 -4.79 30.82 4.56
C PRO A 231 -5.53 30.10 3.43
N ALA A 232 -4.86 29.20 2.71
CA ALA A 232 -5.39 28.49 1.54
C ALA A 232 -5.81 27.04 1.84
N ASN A 233 -5.90 26.63 3.10
CA ASN A 233 -6.20 25.25 3.44
C ASN A 233 -7.63 24.81 3.04
N PRO A 234 -7.82 23.53 2.66
CA PRO A 234 -6.75 22.58 2.32
C PRO A 234 -6.05 22.99 1.02
N ILE A 235 -4.72 22.87 0.98
CA ILE A 235 -3.89 23.29 -0.16
C ILE A 235 -3.99 22.35 -1.36
N VAL A 236 -4.41 21.10 -1.16
CA VAL A 236 -4.89 20.19 -2.22
C VAL A 236 -6.01 19.29 -1.69
N SER A 237 -7.05 19.10 -2.50
CA SER A 237 -8.10 18.10 -2.27
C SER A 237 -8.92 17.85 -3.54
N ALA A 238 -9.37 16.61 -3.73
CA ALA A 238 -10.34 16.22 -4.74
C ALA A 238 -11.80 16.27 -4.24
N ARG A 239 -12.02 16.55 -2.94
CA ARG A 239 -13.35 16.55 -2.33
C ARG A 239 -14.33 17.46 -3.09
N SER A 240 -15.58 17.00 -3.21
CA SER A 240 -16.64 17.74 -3.90
C SER A 240 -16.37 18.01 -5.39
N THR A 241 -15.55 17.20 -6.06
CA THR A 241 -15.27 17.30 -7.50
C THR A 241 -15.49 15.97 -8.23
N ILE A 242 -15.57 16.02 -9.57
CA ILE A 242 -15.66 14.82 -10.43
C ILE A 242 -14.30 14.41 -11.03
N ARG A 243 -13.18 14.83 -10.42
CA ARG A 243 -11.84 14.52 -10.93
C ARG A 243 -11.62 13.00 -10.98
N PRO A 244 -10.85 12.49 -11.95
CA PRO A 244 -10.61 11.05 -12.08
C PRO A 244 -9.77 10.47 -10.94
N VAL A 245 -8.95 11.30 -10.29
CA VAL A 245 -8.24 10.95 -9.06
C VAL A 245 -8.99 11.56 -7.88
N GLN A 246 -9.39 10.72 -6.93
CA GLN A 246 -10.15 11.07 -5.74
C GLN A 246 -9.35 10.73 -4.47
N ASN A 247 -9.87 11.12 -3.30
CA ASN A 247 -9.27 10.88 -1.99
C ASN A 247 -7.81 11.35 -1.90
N THR A 248 -7.45 12.42 -2.61
CA THR A 248 -6.08 12.95 -2.64
C THR A 248 -5.70 13.55 -1.29
N GLY A 249 -4.68 13.03 -0.63
CA GLY A 249 -4.19 13.50 0.67
C GLY A 249 -2.96 12.72 1.13
N HIS A 250 -2.60 12.81 2.40
CA HIS A 250 -1.41 12.13 2.96
C HIS A 250 -0.13 12.45 2.15
N GLY A 251 0.16 13.75 2.03
CA GLY A 251 1.21 14.24 1.14
C GLY A 251 2.55 14.45 1.83
N ASP A 252 3.66 14.19 1.15
CA ASP A 252 5.05 14.42 1.59
C ASP A 252 5.77 15.32 0.55
N LEU A 253 6.47 16.36 1.00
CA LEU A 253 7.13 17.34 0.14
C LEU A 253 8.53 16.87 -0.23
N VAL A 254 8.89 17.03 -1.50
CA VAL A 254 10.21 16.70 -1.99
C VAL A 254 10.64 17.64 -3.13
N ILE A 255 11.94 17.90 -3.23
CA ILE A 255 12.50 18.66 -4.35
C ILE A 255 12.59 17.74 -5.58
N GLY A 256 11.97 18.15 -6.68
CA GLY A 256 11.96 17.46 -7.96
C GLY A 256 13.27 17.61 -8.76
N PRO A 257 13.35 16.93 -9.93
CA PRO A 257 14.53 16.95 -10.80
C PRO A 257 14.96 18.34 -11.27
N ASP A 258 14.01 19.24 -11.53
CA ASP A 258 14.26 20.60 -12.03
C ASP A 258 14.46 21.62 -10.87
N GLY A 259 14.54 21.13 -9.63
CA GLY A 259 14.64 21.97 -8.42
C GLY A 259 13.31 22.58 -7.98
N GLU A 260 12.20 22.19 -8.61
CA GLU A 260 10.86 22.56 -8.19
C GLU A 260 10.42 21.80 -6.93
N TRP A 261 9.44 22.33 -6.21
CA TRP A 261 8.80 21.57 -5.14
C TRP A 261 7.68 20.68 -5.70
N LEU A 262 7.69 19.43 -5.27
CA LEU A 262 6.68 18.43 -5.56
C LEU A 262 6.07 17.94 -4.25
N CYS A 263 4.85 17.43 -4.34
CA CYS A 263 4.18 16.70 -3.26
C CYS A 263 3.85 15.31 -3.81
N VAL A 264 4.45 14.27 -3.24
CA VAL A 264 3.96 12.91 -3.43
C VAL A 264 2.80 12.69 -2.47
N LEU A 265 1.71 12.08 -2.93
CA LEU A 265 0.51 11.92 -2.11
C LEU A 265 -0.28 10.70 -2.57
N LEU A 266 -1.11 10.14 -1.68
CA LEU A 266 -1.99 9.05 -2.08
C LEU A 266 -3.24 9.55 -2.80
N GLY A 267 -3.89 8.67 -3.53
CA GLY A 267 -5.22 8.87 -4.10
C GLY A 267 -5.83 7.56 -4.59
N VAL A 268 -7.03 7.64 -5.16
CA VAL A 268 -7.71 6.48 -5.77
C VAL A 268 -8.22 6.83 -7.17
N ARG A 269 -8.29 5.84 -8.07
CA ARG A 269 -8.92 5.96 -9.41
C ARG A 269 -10.26 5.23 -9.46
N PRO A 270 -11.33 5.78 -8.85
CA PRO A 270 -12.58 5.08 -8.76
C PRO A 270 -13.31 5.10 -10.10
N ARG A 271 -14.06 4.02 -10.36
CA ARG A 271 -15.02 3.94 -11.46
C ARG A 271 -16.43 3.82 -10.88
N SER A 272 -17.47 4.07 -11.68
CA SER A 272 -18.86 4.33 -11.27
C SER A 272 -19.17 5.79 -10.98
N MET A 273 -20.29 6.27 -11.55
CA MET A 273 -20.64 7.70 -11.53
C MET A 273 -21.02 8.22 -10.13
N THR A 274 -21.81 7.47 -9.36
CA THR A 274 -22.40 7.98 -8.10
C THR A 274 -21.84 7.35 -6.85
N ARG A 275 -21.38 6.09 -6.94
CA ARG A 275 -20.86 5.35 -5.79
C ARG A 275 -19.34 5.37 -5.73
N ALA A 276 -18.68 5.43 -6.89
CA ALA A 276 -17.22 5.49 -7.04
C ALA A 276 -16.50 4.35 -6.29
N PHE A 277 -16.18 3.26 -6.98
CA PHE A 277 -15.53 2.07 -6.43
C PHE A 277 -14.04 2.03 -6.83
N SER A 278 -13.18 1.92 -5.82
CA SER A 278 -11.72 1.95 -5.92
C SER A 278 -11.17 0.53 -5.90
N ALA A 279 -11.03 -0.07 -7.09
CA ALA A 279 -10.62 -1.47 -7.25
C ALA A 279 -9.16 -1.73 -6.84
N LEU A 280 -8.27 -0.77 -7.08
CA LEU A 280 -6.83 -0.93 -6.89
C LEU A 280 -6.35 -0.59 -5.46
N GLY A 281 -7.25 -0.14 -4.60
CA GLY A 281 -6.86 0.51 -3.36
C GLY A 281 -6.32 1.93 -3.60
N ARG A 282 -5.54 2.41 -2.64
CA ARG A 282 -4.88 3.72 -2.66
C ARG A 282 -3.51 3.60 -3.34
N GLU A 283 -3.28 4.45 -4.34
CA GLU A 283 -2.09 4.47 -5.19
C GLU A 283 -1.28 5.76 -4.92
N THR A 284 -0.02 5.82 -5.34
CA THR A 284 0.84 7.00 -5.16
C THR A 284 0.79 7.92 -6.38
N PHE A 285 0.60 9.21 -6.16
CA PHE A 285 0.54 10.28 -7.16
C PHE A 285 1.54 11.39 -6.83
N VAL A 286 1.73 12.31 -7.77
CA VAL A 286 2.47 13.56 -7.58
C VAL A 286 1.67 14.77 -8.07
N THR A 287 1.83 15.89 -7.37
CA THR A 287 1.44 17.21 -7.85
C THR A 287 2.53 18.25 -7.60
N ARG A 288 2.43 19.38 -8.31
CA ARG A 288 3.35 20.51 -8.18
C ARG A 288 2.97 21.38 -6.99
N VAL A 289 4.00 21.92 -6.35
CA VAL A 289 3.89 22.86 -5.23
C VAL A 289 4.49 24.19 -5.66
N GLN A 290 3.69 25.25 -5.56
CA GLN A 290 4.14 26.61 -5.84
C GLN A 290 4.21 27.40 -4.53
N TRP A 291 5.40 27.88 -4.20
CA TRP A 291 5.64 28.79 -3.09
C TRP A 291 5.43 30.24 -3.52
N HIS A 292 4.68 30.99 -2.71
CA HIS A 292 4.40 32.41 -2.95
C HIS A 292 5.30 33.32 -2.12
N ALA A 293 5.35 34.60 -2.47
CA ALA A 293 6.23 35.59 -1.84
C ALA A 293 5.94 35.83 -0.35
N ASP A 294 4.75 35.46 0.13
CA ASP A 294 4.35 35.52 1.54
C ASP A 294 4.78 34.28 2.35
N GLY A 295 5.46 33.33 1.70
CA GLY A 295 5.94 32.09 2.29
C GLY A 295 4.86 31.03 2.49
N TRP A 296 3.74 31.09 1.79
CA TRP A 296 2.74 30.01 1.77
C TRP A 296 2.76 29.25 0.44
N PRO A 297 2.59 27.92 0.45
CA PRO A 297 2.45 27.15 -0.77
C PRO A 297 0.99 27.00 -1.20
N THR A 298 0.80 26.81 -2.50
CA THR A 298 -0.41 26.22 -3.07
C THR A 298 -0.03 25.00 -3.91
N MET A 299 -0.95 24.06 -4.08
CA MET A 299 -0.73 22.87 -4.89
C MET A 299 -1.73 22.81 -6.04
N GLU A 300 -1.27 22.29 -7.18
CA GLU A 300 -2.18 22.00 -8.29
C GLU A 300 -3.05 20.78 -7.97
N PRO A 301 -4.26 20.67 -8.53
CA PRO A 301 -5.01 19.42 -8.48
C PRO A 301 -4.21 18.28 -9.12
N VAL A 302 -4.26 17.10 -8.51
CA VAL A 302 -3.68 15.89 -9.11
C VAL A 302 -4.36 15.63 -10.46
N THR A 303 -3.55 15.62 -11.51
CA THR A 303 -3.99 15.34 -12.88
C THR A 303 -3.60 13.92 -13.25
N LEU A 304 -4.58 13.14 -13.72
CA LEU A 304 -4.33 11.78 -14.20
C LEU A 304 -3.46 11.85 -15.47
N ASN A 305 -2.38 11.08 -15.50
CA ASN A 305 -1.51 10.92 -16.65
C ASN A 305 -1.13 9.43 -16.74
N PRO A 306 -1.97 8.60 -17.35
CA PRO A 306 -1.86 7.15 -17.23
C PRO A 306 -0.53 6.63 -17.78
N ARG A 307 0.05 5.66 -17.07
CA ARG A 307 1.22 4.91 -17.55
C ARG A 307 0.83 4.04 -18.74
N SER A 308 1.82 3.70 -19.57
CA SER A 308 1.63 2.65 -20.57
C SER A 308 1.32 1.32 -19.91
N GLY A 309 0.55 0.48 -20.61
CA GLY A 309 0.29 -0.88 -20.17
C GLY A 309 1.58 -1.68 -19.91
N THR A 310 1.50 -2.64 -19.00
CA THR A 310 2.62 -3.49 -18.58
C THR A 310 2.30 -4.95 -18.83
N ARG A 311 3.32 -5.72 -19.19
CA ARG A 311 3.27 -7.18 -19.25
C ARG A 311 4.41 -7.75 -18.43
N VAL A 312 4.09 -8.69 -17.54
CA VAL A 312 5.04 -9.39 -16.69
C VAL A 312 4.89 -10.89 -16.90
N ASP A 313 5.94 -11.51 -17.41
CA ASP A 313 6.05 -12.95 -17.60
C ASP A 313 7.01 -13.52 -16.56
N VAL A 314 6.53 -14.43 -15.69
CA VAL A 314 7.34 -15.06 -14.64
C VAL A 314 7.54 -16.53 -14.94
N THR A 315 8.82 -16.90 -15.12
CA THR A 315 9.28 -18.28 -15.14
C THR A 315 9.98 -18.57 -13.82
N PHE A 316 9.43 -19.51 -13.04
CA PHE A 316 9.97 -19.86 -11.73
C PHE A 316 11.28 -20.64 -11.87
N SER A 317 12.31 -20.26 -11.13
CA SER A 317 13.64 -20.87 -11.20
C SER A 317 14.28 -20.89 -9.81
N PRO A 318 15.02 -21.96 -9.44
CA PRO A 318 15.77 -21.97 -8.18
C PRO A 318 16.97 -21.01 -8.21
N GLU A 319 17.42 -20.58 -9.38
CA GLU A 319 18.53 -19.63 -9.56
C GLU A 319 18.09 -18.16 -9.44
N VAL A 320 16.80 -17.87 -9.66
CA VAL A 320 16.22 -16.53 -9.58
C VAL A 320 15.13 -16.54 -8.48
N PRO A 321 15.40 -15.96 -7.30
CA PRO A 321 14.39 -15.90 -6.24
C PRO A 321 13.17 -15.11 -6.72
N LEU A 322 12.03 -15.30 -6.04
CA LEU A 322 10.89 -14.40 -6.22
C LEU A 322 11.35 -12.96 -5.99
N ASP A 323 11.03 -12.08 -6.93
CA ASP A 323 11.30 -10.65 -6.78
C ASP A 323 10.50 -10.05 -5.61
N GLY A 324 10.83 -8.82 -5.22
CA GLY A 324 10.17 -8.14 -4.10
C GLY A 324 8.69 -7.82 -4.32
N GLU A 325 8.15 -8.05 -5.53
CA GLU A 325 6.75 -7.77 -5.84
C GLU A 325 5.82 -8.91 -5.38
N TRP A 326 6.38 -10.10 -5.15
CA TRP A 326 5.65 -11.20 -4.54
C TRP A 326 5.47 -10.96 -3.04
N ILE A 327 4.21 -10.92 -2.61
CA ILE A 327 3.79 -10.64 -1.25
C ILE A 327 2.79 -11.69 -0.76
N THR A 328 2.74 -11.83 0.57
CA THR A 328 1.83 -12.74 1.26
C THR A 328 1.29 -12.05 2.52
N PRO A 329 -0.01 -12.21 2.84
CA PRO A 329 -0.56 -11.70 4.10
C PRO A 329 0.05 -12.43 5.30
N ARG A 330 0.69 -11.68 6.21
CA ARG A 330 1.19 -12.09 7.54
C ARG A 330 2.24 -13.19 7.54
N ARG A 331 2.84 -13.48 6.38
CA ARG A 331 3.91 -14.48 6.18
C ARG A 331 4.82 -14.01 5.06
N LEU A 332 6.09 -14.38 5.11
CA LEU A 332 7.02 -14.14 4.02
C LEU A 332 6.74 -15.13 2.87
N PRO A 333 6.83 -14.69 1.60
CA PRO A 333 6.70 -15.58 0.45
C PRO A 333 7.64 -16.79 0.52
N THR A 334 8.86 -16.61 1.04
CA THR A 334 9.87 -17.67 1.21
C THR A 334 9.47 -18.76 2.20
N GLU A 335 8.48 -18.52 3.06
CA GLU A 335 7.92 -19.55 3.96
C GLU A 335 6.96 -20.50 3.22
N LEU A 336 6.41 -20.05 2.09
CA LEU A 336 5.35 -20.77 1.36
C LEU A 336 5.81 -21.28 -0.01
N ALA A 337 6.64 -20.51 -0.70
CA ALA A 337 7.10 -20.77 -2.06
C ALA A 337 8.33 -21.69 -2.07
N ASP A 338 8.18 -22.86 -2.69
CA ASP A 338 9.30 -23.75 -2.99
C ASP A 338 9.59 -23.75 -4.49
N LEU A 339 10.75 -23.22 -4.87
CA LEU A 339 11.24 -23.16 -6.26
C LEU A 339 12.23 -24.29 -6.60
N THR A 340 12.50 -25.17 -5.64
CA THR A 340 13.62 -26.15 -5.71
C THR A 340 13.14 -27.57 -5.94
N THR A 341 12.00 -27.97 -5.36
CA THR A 341 11.46 -29.34 -5.49
C THR A 341 11.19 -29.70 -6.94
N ARG A 342 10.77 -28.73 -7.75
CA ARG A 342 10.46 -28.90 -9.17
C ARG A 342 10.93 -27.66 -9.95
N PRO A 343 12.18 -27.62 -10.42
CA PRO A 343 12.69 -26.48 -11.18
C PRO A 343 11.79 -26.13 -12.38
N GLY A 344 11.54 -24.84 -12.61
CA GLY A 344 10.55 -24.36 -13.57
C GLY A 344 9.16 -24.12 -12.97
N TRP A 345 8.93 -24.48 -11.70
CA TRP A 345 7.61 -24.44 -11.06
C TRP A 345 7.69 -23.81 -9.67
N LEU A 346 6.66 -23.04 -9.32
CA LEU A 346 6.33 -22.63 -7.96
C LEU A 346 5.53 -23.76 -7.31
N VAL A 347 6.09 -24.38 -6.27
CA VAL A 347 5.42 -25.43 -5.50
C VAL A 347 4.85 -24.81 -4.22
N LEU A 348 3.54 -24.97 -4.01
CA LEU A 348 2.85 -24.60 -2.77
C LEU A 348 2.28 -25.85 -2.10
N ARG A 349 2.35 -25.90 -0.76
CA ARG A 349 1.83 -27.01 0.05
C ARG A 349 0.77 -26.48 0.99
N ALA A 350 -0.43 -27.03 0.89
CA ALA A 350 -1.52 -26.66 1.75
C ALA A 350 -1.22 -27.05 3.22
N ASP A 351 -1.62 -26.19 4.14
CA ASP A 351 -1.49 -26.39 5.59
C ASP A 351 -2.86 -26.55 6.28
N GLY A 352 -3.94 -26.65 5.50
CA GLY A 352 -5.33 -26.70 5.96
C GLY A 352 -6.04 -25.34 5.97
N SER A 353 -5.32 -24.24 5.72
CA SER A 353 -5.93 -22.93 5.48
C SER A 353 -6.57 -22.81 4.09
N SER A 354 -7.48 -21.86 3.97
CA SER A 354 -8.16 -21.42 2.77
C SER A 354 -7.98 -19.91 2.57
N LEU A 355 -8.45 -19.36 1.44
CA LEU A 355 -8.42 -17.91 1.20
C LEU A 355 -9.24 -17.11 2.23
N ASP A 356 -10.21 -17.76 2.86
CA ASP A 356 -11.08 -17.26 3.94
C ASP A 356 -10.36 -17.16 5.30
N ASP A 357 -9.11 -17.63 5.39
CA ASP A 357 -8.31 -17.52 6.60
C ASP A 357 -7.40 -16.27 6.56
N PRO A 358 -6.98 -15.73 7.72
CA PRO A 358 -6.05 -14.58 7.77
C PRO A 358 -4.65 -14.90 7.24
N ARG A 359 -4.26 -16.19 7.24
CA ARG A 359 -2.93 -16.67 6.84
C ARG A 359 -3.06 -17.79 5.79
N PRO A 360 -3.61 -17.51 4.60
CA PRO A 360 -3.80 -18.48 3.52
C PRO A 360 -2.46 -18.87 2.89
N VAL A 361 -2.31 -20.11 2.42
CA VAL A 361 -1.16 -20.49 1.57
C VAL A 361 -1.36 -19.82 0.21
N PHE A 362 -0.93 -18.57 0.11
CA PHE A 362 -1.13 -17.68 -1.03
C PHE A 362 0.09 -16.80 -1.23
N VAL A 363 0.57 -16.72 -2.46
CA VAL A 363 1.69 -15.85 -2.86
C VAL A 363 1.26 -15.12 -4.13
N GLY A 364 1.26 -13.78 -4.10
CA GLY A 364 0.71 -12.98 -5.19
C GLY A 364 1.39 -11.63 -5.37
N ARG A 365 0.99 -10.92 -6.41
CA ARG A 365 1.44 -9.56 -6.76
C ARG A 365 0.26 -8.61 -6.77
N ARG A 366 0.52 -7.33 -6.55
CA ARG A 366 -0.52 -6.28 -6.58
C ARG A 366 -1.18 -6.24 -7.96
N GLN A 367 -2.49 -6.00 -8.00
CA GLN A 367 -3.14 -5.55 -9.23
C GLN A 367 -2.81 -4.07 -9.43
N GLU A 368 -2.23 -3.72 -10.57
CA GLU A 368 -1.74 -2.35 -10.85
C GLU A 368 -2.55 -1.62 -11.92
N HIS A 369 -3.36 -2.35 -12.68
CA HIS A 369 -4.21 -1.79 -13.73
C HIS A 369 -5.68 -2.11 -13.44
N LEU A 370 -6.56 -1.13 -13.70
CA LEU A 370 -8.02 -1.30 -13.62
C LEU A 370 -8.56 -2.25 -14.69
N THR A 371 -7.76 -2.55 -15.71
CA THR A 371 -8.03 -3.60 -16.67
C THR A 371 -6.78 -4.47 -16.79
N GLN A 372 -6.92 -5.73 -16.36
CA GLN A 372 -5.79 -6.65 -16.19
C GLN A 372 -6.23 -8.07 -16.49
N SER A 373 -5.39 -8.83 -17.19
CA SER A 373 -5.49 -10.27 -17.38
C SER A 373 -4.34 -10.96 -16.66
N THR A 374 -4.64 -11.99 -15.88
CA THR A 374 -3.63 -12.85 -15.29
C THR A 374 -3.93 -14.30 -15.66
N SER A 375 -2.90 -15.04 -16.06
CA SER A 375 -2.98 -16.47 -16.33
C SER A 375 -1.81 -17.23 -15.74
N LEU A 376 -2.01 -18.52 -15.46
CA LEU A 376 -0.95 -19.44 -15.04
C LEU A 376 -1.27 -20.86 -15.46
N ASP A 377 -0.22 -21.65 -15.69
CA ASP A 377 -0.33 -23.10 -15.86
C ASP A 377 -0.28 -23.77 -14.49
N LEU A 378 -1.26 -24.63 -14.20
CA LEU A 378 -1.38 -25.37 -12.96
C LEU A 378 -1.27 -26.87 -13.21
N ASP A 379 -0.49 -27.55 -12.38
CA ASP A 379 -0.47 -29.00 -12.23
C ASP A 379 -1.06 -29.36 -10.85
N CYS A 380 -2.31 -29.82 -10.85
CA CYS A 380 -3.08 -30.16 -9.65
C CYS A 380 -3.14 -31.68 -9.40
N THR A 381 -2.21 -32.47 -9.97
CA THR A 381 -2.19 -33.94 -9.80
C THR A 381 -2.14 -34.38 -8.34
N ALA A 382 -1.52 -33.56 -7.47
CA ALA A 382 -1.24 -33.88 -6.08
C ALA A 382 -2.05 -33.03 -5.07
N GLY A 383 -3.05 -32.27 -5.52
CA GLY A 383 -3.74 -31.32 -4.66
C GLY A 383 -4.83 -30.50 -5.33
N VAL A 384 -5.34 -29.52 -4.59
CA VAL A 384 -6.36 -28.57 -5.02
C VAL A 384 -5.87 -27.15 -4.73
N GLY A 385 -5.98 -26.26 -5.70
CA GLY A 385 -5.56 -24.86 -5.59
C GLY A 385 -5.74 -24.14 -6.93
N GLY A 386 -5.19 -22.94 -7.06
CA GLY A 386 -5.34 -22.21 -8.31
C GLY A 386 -4.91 -20.75 -8.26
N LEU A 387 -5.60 -19.94 -9.06
CA LEU A 387 -5.37 -18.50 -9.22
C LEU A 387 -6.48 -17.74 -8.49
N ALA A 388 -6.13 -16.72 -7.72
CA ALA A 388 -7.08 -15.90 -6.98
C ALA A 388 -6.76 -14.41 -7.11
N VAL A 389 -7.80 -13.59 -7.06
CA VAL A 389 -7.71 -12.17 -6.71
C VAL A 389 -8.30 -12.02 -5.31
N ARG A 390 -7.44 -11.70 -4.35
CA ARG A 390 -7.80 -11.54 -2.93
C ARG A 390 -7.70 -10.08 -2.53
N TYR A 391 -8.74 -9.56 -1.90
CA TYR A 391 -8.67 -8.29 -1.17
C TYR A 391 -8.34 -8.60 0.29
N ASP A 392 -9.15 -9.45 0.92
CA ASP A 392 -8.96 -9.99 2.27
C ASP A 392 -9.65 -11.37 2.40
N GLU A 393 -9.80 -11.87 3.63
CA GLU A 393 -10.44 -13.16 3.95
C GLU A 393 -11.96 -13.22 3.70
N SER A 394 -12.60 -12.07 3.56
CA SER A 394 -14.04 -11.96 3.29
C SER A 394 -14.36 -11.60 1.85
N PHE A 395 -13.37 -11.12 1.10
CA PHE A 395 -13.55 -10.59 -0.26
C PHE A 395 -12.48 -11.13 -1.21
N HIS A 396 -12.83 -12.19 -1.95
CA HIS A 396 -11.97 -12.77 -2.97
C HIS A 396 -12.76 -13.46 -4.09
N VAL A 397 -12.11 -13.59 -5.24
CA VAL A 397 -12.55 -14.42 -6.36
C VAL A 397 -11.42 -15.34 -6.78
N GLU A 398 -11.74 -16.57 -7.17
CA GLU A 398 -10.73 -17.54 -7.57
C GLU A 398 -11.21 -18.47 -8.69
N VAL A 399 -10.24 -19.04 -9.40
CA VAL A 399 -10.41 -20.22 -10.24
C VAL A 399 -9.52 -21.31 -9.66
N GLU A 400 -10.13 -22.40 -9.24
CA GLU A 400 -9.54 -23.56 -8.57
C GLU A 400 -9.58 -24.76 -9.50
N ALA A 401 -8.54 -25.60 -9.50
CA ALA A 401 -8.58 -26.90 -10.17
C ALA A 401 -8.02 -28.01 -9.27
N GLY A 402 -8.57 -29.21 -9.45
CA GLY A 402 -8.21 -30.42 -8.71
C GLY A 402 -9.39 -31.38 -8.60
N ALA A 403 -9.10 -32.65 -8.26
CA ALA A 403 -10.11 -33.69 -8.09
C ALA A 403 -11.09 -33.83 -9.28
N GLY A 404 -10.59 -33.71 -10.52
CA GLY A 404 -11.38 -33.83 -11.76
C GLY A 404 -12.35 -32.67 -12.02
N ARG A 405 -12.13 -31.51 -11.39
CA ARG A 405 -13.01 -30.34 -11.51
C ARG A 405 -12.21 -29.06 -11.67
N ILE A 406 -12.86 -28.09 -12.30
CA ILE A 406 -12.50 -26.67 -12.23
C ILE A 406 -13.67 -25.92 -11.59
N VAL A 407 -13.37 -25.05 -10.63
CA VAL A 407 -14.36 -24.28 -9.87
C VAL A 407 -13.97 -22.81 -9.89
N ALA A 408 -14.84 -21.96 -10.42
CA ALA A 408 -14.80 -20.54 -10.13
C ALA A 408 -15.58 -20.28 -8.83
N ARG A 409 -15.02 -19.47 -7.92
CA ARG A 409 -15.68 -19.10 -6.66
C ARG A 409 -15.60 -17.59 -6.46
N ALA A 410 -16.66 -17.02 -5.91
CA ALA A 410 -16.70 -15.67 -5.39
C ALA A 410 -17.15 -15.71 -3.92
N ASN A 411 -16.34 -15.15 -3.03
CA ASN A 411 -16.70 -14.90 -1.64
C ASN A 411 -16.85 -13.39 -1.44
N VAL A 412 -18.04 -12.97 -1.07
CA VAL A 412 -18.38 -11.56 -0.80
C VAL A 412 -19.02 -11.48 0.57
N ALA A 413 -18.22 -11.15 1.58
CA ALA A 413 -18.64 -11.06 2.99
C ALA A 413 -19.36 -12.34 3.48
N GLY A 414 -18.82 -13.51 3.12
CA GLY A 414 -19.38 -14.82 3.49
C GLY A 414 -20.53 -15.30 2.59
N LEU A 415 -20.99 -14.49 1.62
CA LEU A 415 -21.83 -14.97 0.54
C LEU A 415 -20.95 -15.67 -0.51
N VAL A 416 -21.01 -17.00 -0.53
CA VAL A 416 -20.23 -17.82 -1.45
C VAL A 416 -21.08 -18.28 -2.64
N GLN A 417 -20.59 -18.01 -3.84
CA GLN A 417 -21.14 -18.56 -5.08
C GLN A 417 -20.07 -19.34 -5.84
N GLU A 418 -20.45 -20.53 -6.32
CA GLU A 418 -19.56 -21.42 -7.08
C GLU A 418 -20.15 -21.78 -8.44
N TRP A 419 -19.27 -21.85 -9.44
CA TRP A 419 -19.55 -22.36 -10.78
C TRP A 419 -18.51 -23.41 -11.13
N ALA A 420 -18.93 -24.59 -11.58
CA ALA A 420 -18.02 -25.70 -11.76
C ALA A 420 -18.21 -26.40 -13.11
N ALA A 421 -17.10 -26.92 -13.63
CA ALA A 421 -17.06 -27.83 -14.76
C ALA A 421 -16.23 -29.08 -14.41
N SER A 422 -16.62 -30.23 -14.96
CA SER A 422 -15.81 -31.45 -14.87
C SER A 422 -14.72 -31.46 -15.94
N VAL A 423 -13.54 -31.96 -15.59
CA VAL A 423 -12.39 -32.10 -16.49
C VAL A 423 -11.69 -33.43 -16.27
N ASP A 424 -11.11 -33.99 -17.33
CA ASP A 424 -10.37 -35.26 -17.32
C ASP A 424 -8.87 -35.01 -17.53
N THR A 425 -8.33 -34.03 -16.79
CA THR A 425 -6.91 -33.69 -16.78
C THR A 425 -6.56 -32.99 -15.49
N ASP A 426 -5.32 -33.18 -15.04
CA ASP A 426 -4.74 -32.51 -13.87
C ASP A 426 -3.86 -31.31 -14.28
N ARG A 427 -3.82 -30.97 -15.57
CA ARG A 427 -3.08 -29.82 -16.10
C ARG A 427 -3.98 -28.88 -16.87
N VAL A 428 -4.00 -27.63 -16.43
CA VAL A 428 -4.89 -26.59 -16.94
C VAL A 428 -4.17 -25.25 -16.94
N THR A 429 -4.60 -24.33 -17.80
CA THR A 429 -4.23 -22.91 -17.68
C THR A 429 -5.40 -22.16 -17.07
N LEU A 430 -5.21 -21.50 -15.93
CA LEU A 430 -6.24 -20.72 -15.25
C LEU A 430 -6.16 -19.26 -15.69
N HIS A 431 -7.31 -18.58 -15.74
CA HIS A 431 -7.42 -17.19 -16.21
C HIS A 431 -8.33 -16.40 -15.29
N ILE A 432 -7.86 -15.24 -14.82
CA ILE A 432 -8.70 -14.20 -14.21
C ILE A 432 -8.46 -12.90 -14.96
N GLU A 433 -9.55 -12.27 -15.41
CA GLU A 433 -9.49 -11.01 -16.13
C GLU A 433 -10.40 -9.98 -15.48
N SER A 434 -9.85 -8.87 -15.03
CA SER A 434 -10.58 -7.66 -14.66
C SER A 434 -10.79 -6.83 -15.92
N ARG A 435 -12.02 -6.75 -16.42
CA ARG A 435 -12.36 -6.02 -17.66
C ARG A 435 -13.15 -4.75 -17.36
N ARG A 436 -12.98 -3.72 -18.19
CA ARG A 436 -13.83 -2.52 -18.17
C ARG A 436 -15.30 -2.96 -18.32
N PRO A 437 -16.22 -2.45 -17.48
CA PRO A 437 -17.62 -2.85 -17.57
C PRO A 437 -18.25 -2.34 -18.87
N ASP A 438 -19.20 -3.10 -19.42
CA ASP A 438 -20.01 -2.62 -20.52
C ASP A 438 -20.93 -1.48 -20.06
N ILE A 439 -20.99 -0.42 -20.87
CA ILE A 439 -21.68 0.84 -20.58
C ILE A 439 -22.72 1.20 -21.63
N GLU A 440 -23.21 0.25 -22.45
CA GLU A 440 -24.23 0.49 -23.49
C GLU A 440 -25.33 1.48 -23.04
N GLY A 441 -25.23 2.73 -23.52
CA GLY A 441 -26.22 3.79 -23.31
C GLY A 441 -26.24 4.48 -21.92
N GLY A 442 -25.26 4.25 -21.03
CA GLY A 442 -25.30 4.78 -19.67
C GLY A 442 -23.96 4.97 -18.96
N PHE A 443 -24.01 4.99 -17.63
CA PHE A 443 -22.82 5.13 -16.77
C PHE A 443 -22.39 3.78 -16.24
N ALA A 444 -21.07 3.59 -16.11
CA ALA A 444 -20.52 2.44 -15.40
C ALA A 444 -21.18 2.34 -14.01
N ARG A 445 -21.68 1.16 -13.68
CA ARG A 445 -22.31 0.90 -12.37
C ARG A 445 -21.37 0.25 -11.37
N THR A 446 -20.22 -0.23 -11.84
CA THR A 446 -19.19 -0.96 -11.11
C THR A 446 -17.80 -0.40 -11.44
N SER A 447 -16.76 -0.89 -10.75
CA SER A 447 -15.37 -0.66 -11.13
C SER A 447 -14.95 -1.44 -12.37
N ASP A 448 -15.34 -2.71 -12.44
CA ASP A 448 -14.88 -3.69 -13.41
C ASP A 448 -15.73 -4.97 -13.31
N VAL A 449 -15.54 -5.89 -14.25
CA VAL A 449 -16.14 -7.23 -14.22
C VAL A 449 -15.01 -8.25 -14.28
N PHE A 450 -14.96 -9.15 -13.30
CA PHE A 450 -14.07 -10.30 -13.34
C PHE A 450 -14.63 -11.36 -14.28
N HIS A 451 -13.84 -11.83 -15.23
CA HIS A 451 -14.12 -13.01 -16.03
C HIS A 451 -13.21 -14.15 -15.55
N LEU A 452 -13.83 -15.23 -15.11
CA LEU A 452 -13.18 -16.39 -14.50
C LEU A 452 -13.25 -17.56 -15.49
N ALA A 453 -12.10 -18.07 -15.90
CA ALA A 453 -12.04 -19.11 -16.93
C ALA A 453 -10.84 -20.05 -16.76
N ALA A 454 -10.89 -21.16 -17.49
CA ALA A 454 -9.77 -22.08 -17.63
C ALA A 454 -9.61 -22.53 -19.09
N THR A 455 -8.40 -22.90 -19.47
CA THR A 455 -8.10 -23.57 -20.74
C THR A 455 -7.68 -25.00 -20.47
N VAL A 456 -8.37 -25.93 -21.13
CA VAL A 456 -8.23 -27.38 -20.96
C VAL A 456 -8.08 -27.98 -22.35
N ASP A 457 -6.98 -28.68 -22.60
CA ASP A 457 -6.65 -29.26 -23.91
C ASP A 457 -6.78 -28.27 -25.08
N GLY A 458 -6.35 -27.02 -24.85
CA GLY A 458 -6.42 -25.93 -25.81
C GLY A 458 -7.81 -25.31 -26.01
N ARG A 459 -8.84 -25.76 -25.27
CA ARG A 459 -10.19 -25.19 -25.30
C ARG A 459 -10.46 -24.35 -24.05
N ARG A 460 -10.86 -23.10 -24.27
CA ARG A 460 -11.30 -22.21 -23.18
C ARG A 460 -12.70 -22.61 -22.68
N ILE A 461 -12.86 -22.56 -21.36
CA ILE A 461 -14.11 -22.77 -20.62
C ILE A 461 -14.30 -21.52 -19.74
N ASP A 462 -15.24 -20.67 -20.13
CA ASP A 462 -15.67 -19.54 -19.30
C ASP A 462 -16.64 -20.05 -18.22
N LEU A 463 -16.32 -19.77 -16.96
CA LEU A 463 -17.05 -20.31 -15.80
C LEU A 463 -18.02 -19.29 -15.21
N ALA A 464 -17.57 -18.04 -15.04
CA ALA A 464 -18.34 -17.02 -14.36
C ALA A 464 -17.91 -15.60 -14.74
N GLU A 465 -18.85 -14.68 -14.57
CA GLU A 465 -18.60 -13.24 -14.51
C GLU A 465 -19.02 -12.73 -13.14
N VAL A 466 -18.15 -11.96 -12.47
CA VAL A 466 -18.40 -11.44 -11.11
C VAL A 466 -18.20 -9.92 -11.11
N ASP A 467 -19.15 -9.21 -10.51
CA ASP A 467 -19.09 -7.75 -10.41
C ASP A 467 -17.94 -7.32 -9.49
N GLY A 468 -16.96 -6.60 -10.04
CA GLY A 468 -15.72 -6.25 -9.34
C GLY A 468 -15.89 -5.25 -8.21
N ARG A 469 -17.04 -4.54 -8.12
CA ARG A 469 -17.30 -3.59 -7.02
C ARG A 469 -17.20 -4.23 -5.65
N PHE A 470 -17.44 -5.54 -5.57
CA PHE A 470 -17.45 -6.27 -4.31
C PHE A 470 -16.04 -6.51 -3.76
N LEU A 471 -15.02 -6.31 -4.59
CA LEU A 471 -13.61 -6.30 -4.19
C LEU A 471 -13.04 -4.88 -4.41
N SER A 472 -13.68 -3.86 -3.82
CA SER A 472 -13.17 -2.48 -3.82
C SER A 472 -13.03 -1.97 -2.39
N SER A 473 -12.22 -0.93 -2.18
CA SER A 473 -11.98 -0.37 -0.84
C SER A 473 -13.27 0.01 -0.13
N GLU A 474 -14.24 0.58 -0.87
CA GLU A 474 -15.54 0.99 -0.32
C GLU A 474 -16.44 -0.17 0.10
N THR A 475 -16.24 -1.38 -0.45
CA THR A 475 -17.01 -2.56 -0.06
C THR A 475 -16.29 -3.38 1.02
N ALA A 476 -14.96 -3.46 0.94
CA ALA A 476 -14.15 -4.21 1.88
C ALA A 476 -13.87 -3.45 3.18
N GLU A 477 -14.11 -2.13 3.23
CA GLU A 477 -13.77 -1.25 4.36
C GLU A 477 -12.31 -1.40 4.80
N SER A 478 -11.40 -1.49 3.82
CA SER A 478 -9.98 -1.83 4.03
C SER A 478 -9.03 -0.82 3.37
N PHE A 479 -7.82 -0.72 3.92
CA PHE A 479 -6.78 0.23 3.52
C PHE A 479 -5.80 -0.32 2.46
N THR A 480 -5.95 -1.58 2.07
CA THR A 480 -5.11 -2.29 1.09
C THR A 480 -5.69 -2.16 -0.33
N GLY A 481 -5.40 -3.13 -1.20
CA GLY A 481 -6.01 -3.31 -2.51
C GLY A 481 -5.89 -4.75 -2.96
N ARG A 482 -6.31 -5.03 -4.20
CA ARG A 482 -6.34 -6.38 -4.76
C ARG A 482 -4.93 -6.95 -4.97
N VAL A 483 -4.77 -8.22 -4.59
CA VAL A 483 -3.58 -9.03 -4.87
C VAL A 483 -3.98 -10.24 -5.69
N VAL A 484 -3.31 -10.44 -6.83
CA VAL A 484 -3.53 -11.59 -7.71
C VAL A 484 -2.39 -12.59 -7.55
N GLY A 485 -2.71 -13.86 -7.30
CA GLY A 485 -1.69 -14.82 -6.92
C GLY A 485 -2.12 -16.28 -6.97
N VAL A 486 -1.16 -17.14 -6.66
CA VAL A 486 -1.32 -18.60 -6.61
C VAL A 486 -1.64 -19.02 -5.18
N TYR A 487 -2.54 -19.97 -5.00
CA TYR A 487 -2.83 -20.55 -3.69
C TYR A 487 -2.95 -22.07 -3.70
N ALA A 488 -2.75 -22.69 -2.54
CA ALA A 488 -2.98 -24.11 -2.29
C ALA A 488 -4.00 -24.29 -1.17
N ARG A 489 -5.00 -25.14 -1.40
CA ARG A 489 -6.05 -25.46 -0.42
C ARG A 489 -5.93 -26.88 0.12
N GLU A 490 -5.59 -27.84 -0.73
CA GLU A 490 -5.38 -29.23 -0.34
C GLU A 490 -4.12 -29.80 -1.02
N GLY A 491 -3.37 -30.64 -0.29
CA GLY A 491 -2.20 -31.34 -0.85
C GLY A 491 -1.11 -30.39 -1.36
N ARG A 492 -0.60 -30.67 -2.57
CA ARG A 492 0.43 -29.90 -3.24
C ARG A 492 -0.04 -29.46 -4.62
N VAL A 493 0.17 -28.18 -4.94
CA VAL A 493 -0.04 -27.65 -6.29
C VAL A 493 1.26 -27.07 -6.83
N ASP A 494 1.49 -27.28 -8.12
CA ASP A 494 2.67 -26.77 -8.81
C ASP A 494 2.18 -25.79 -9.90
N ALA A 495 2.68 -24.55 -9.90
CA ALA A 495 2.33 -23.51 -10.87
C ALA A 495 3.52 -23.11 -11.75
N ALA A 496 3.28 -22.77 -13.01
CA ALA A 496 4.28 -22.31 -13.97
C ALA A 496 3.70 -21.23 -14.90
N ASN A 497 4.59 -20.57 -15.65
CA ASN A 497 4.23 -19.60 -16.71
C ASN A 497 3.21 -18.54 -16.26
N TRP A 498 3.41 -17.96 -15.07
CA TRP A 498 2.54 -16.90 -14.58
C TRP A 498 2.73 -15.66 -15.46
N THR A 499 1.64 -15.18 -16.04
CA THR A 499 1.63 -14.00 -16.91
C THR A 499 0.60 -13.03 -16.39
N SER A 500 0.96 -11.77 -16.23
CA SER A 500 0.00 -10.70 -15.99
C SER A 500 0.23 -9.52 -16.94
N GLU A 501 -0.84 -9.07 -17.56
CA GLU A 501 -0.84 -7.96 -18.51
C GLU A 501 -1.97 -7.00 -18.17
N GLY A 502 -1.67 -5.71 -18.12
CA GLY A 502 -2.64 -4.68 -17.79
C GLY A 502 -2.45 -3.43 -18.61
N ASP A 503 -3.55 -2.76 -18.94
CA ASP A 503 -3.59 -1.50 -19.67
C ASP A 503 -4.84 -0.71 -19.27
N ASP A 504 -4.66 0.56 -18.92
CA ASP A 504 -5.72 1.45 -18.46
C ASP A 504 -6.24 2.41 -19.55
N ALA A 505 -5.70 2.33 -20.76
CA ALA A 505 -6.05 3.20 -21.90
C ALA A 505 -7.54 3.18 -22.32
#